data_AF-W2ZUU3-F1
#
_entry.id   AF-W2ZUU3-F1
#
_cell.length_a   1.000
_cell.length_b   1.000
_cell.length_c   1.000
_cell.angle_alpha   90.00
_cell.angle_beta   90.00
_cell.angle_gamma   90.00
#
_symmetry.space_group_name_H-M   'P 1'
#
loop_
_entity.id
_entity.type
_entity.pdbx_description
1 polymer ?
#
loop_
_entity_poly.entity_id
_entity_poly.type
_entity_poly.pdbx_seq_one_letter_code
_entity_poly.pdbx_strand_id
1 'polypeptide(L)'
;MQSGGDVDRALSSIRARADHLRHTVARLEHNLAWNPASTWPELLSQYMVISKQLENMNEEIPDLVQHFACVPRMSTPNPADIPLLLRTREDPEMEEEERQLMADKPRGKNTEALQKLVMAHNDAVESLEETFNEMSDGLLKAIRVNKYVVKSKPQSTQTQQFKYIESGTYE
;
A
#
# COMPACT_ATOMS: atom_id res chain seq x y z
N MET A 1 -32.01 -20.22 8.51
CA MET A 1 -30.77 -20.34 9.30
C MET A 1 -29.55 -20.45 8.36
N GLN A 2 -29.33 -19.45 7.50
CA GLN A 2 -28.26 -19.46 6.48
C GLN A 2 -27.10 -18.48 6.77
N SER A 3 -27.30 -17.51 7.67
CA SER A 3 -26.35 -16.42 7.93
C SER A 3 -25.08 -16.83 8.72
N GLY A 4 -25.07 -17.99 9.39
CA GLY A 4 -23.92 -18.40 10.21
C GLY A 4 -22.70 -18.84 9.39
N GLY A 5 -22.92 -19.52 8.26
CA GLY A 5 -21.84 -20.06 7.43
C GLY A 5 -20.99 -18.99 6.76
N ASP A 6 -21.59 -17.88 6.35
CA ASP A 6 -20.88 -16.79 5.67
C ASP A 6 -20.00 -16.00 6.65
N VAL A 7 -20.46 -15.82 7.89
CA VAL A 7 -19.70 -15.15 8.95
C VAL A 7 -18.53 -16.00 9.40
N ASP A 8 -18.74 -17.30 9.62
CA ASP A 8 -17.66 -18.22 9.99
C ASP A 8 -16.59 -18.31 8.90
N ARG A 9 -17.01 -18.28 7.63
CA ARG A 9 -16.08 -18.22 6.49
C ARG A 9 -15.29 -16.92 6.46
N ALA A 10 -15.95 -15.78 6.67
CA ALA A 10 -15.29 -14.47 6.72
C ALA A 10 -14.29 -14.38 7.87
N LEU A 11 -14.67 -14.81 9.07
CA LEU A 11 -13.79 -14.84 10.24
C LEU A 11 -12.59 -15.77 10.05
N SER A 12 -12.80 -16.93 9.42
CA SER A 12 -11.71 -17.84 9.05
C SER A 12 -10.72 -17.19 8.06
N SER A 13 -11.25 -16.47 7.06
CA SER A 13 -10.45 -15.72 6.09
C SER A 13 -9.65 -14.58 6.75
N ILE A 14 -10.29 -13.79 7.63
CA ILE A 14 -9.63 -12.72 8.39
C ILE A 14 -8.52 -13.29 9.26
N ARG A 15 -8.78 -14.41 9.97
CA ARG A 15 -7.80 -15.07 10.80
C ARG A 15 -6.57 -15.54 10.01
N ALA A 16 -6.77 -16.19 8.87
CA ALA A 16 -5.66 -16.66 8.03
C ALA A 16 -4.75 -15.51 7.57
N ARG A 17 -5.33 -14.35 7.23
CA ARG A 17 -4.56 -13.14 6.88
C ARG A 17 -3.85 -12.52 8.06
N ALA A 18 -4.52 -12.41 9.21
CA ALA A 18 -3.91 -11.92 10.44
C ALA A 18 -2.70 -12.79 10.85
N ASP A 19 -2.83 -14.12 10.73
CA ASP A 19 -1.72 -15.04 10.94
C ASP A 19 -0.61 -14.79 9.92
N HIS A 20 -0.91 -14.61 8.64
CA HIS A 20 0.09 -14.31 7.61
C HIS A 20 0.85 -12.99 7.86
N LEU A 21 0.13 -11.93 8.23
CA LEU A 21 0.71 -10.64 8.60
C LEU A 21 1.62 -10.78 9.82
N ARG A 22 1.16 -11.49 10.86
CA ARG A 22 1.95 -11.76 12.06
C ARG A 22 3.26 -12.48 11.75
N HIS A 23 3.24 -13.48 10.86
CA HIS A 23 4.47 -14.16 10.43
C HIS A 23 5.42 -13.22 9.66
N THR A 24 4.86 -12.33 8.83
CA THR A 24 5.64 -11.36 8.06
C THR A 24 6.33 -10.35 8.97
N VAL A 25 5.61 -9.82 9.98
CA VAL A 25 6.15 -8.90 10.98
C VAL A 25 7.20 -9.59 11.86
N ALA A 26 6.94 -10.80 12.36
CA ALA A 26 7.91 -11.53 13.18
C ALA A 26 9.23 -11.80 12.43
N ARG A 27 9.15 -12.05 11.12
CA ARG A 27 10.34 -12.19 10.27
C ARG A 27 11.10 -10.86 10.12
N LEU A 28 10.39 -9.75 9.96
CA LEU A 28 10.99 -8.41 9.92
C LEU A 28 11.71 -8.09 11.24
N GLU A 29 11.06 -8.32 12.38
CA GLU A 29 11.65 -8.14 13.71
C GLU A 29 12.93 -8.96 13.88
N HIS A 30 12.89 -10.24 13.48
CA HIS A 30 14.06 -11.11 13.51
C HIS A 30 15.20 -10.56 12.63
N ASN A 31 14.90 -10.11 11.42
CA ASN A 31 15.90 -9.54 10.52
C ASN A 31 16.51 -8.25 11.09
N LEU A 32 15.69 -7.36 11.66
CA LEU A 32 16.16 -6.12 12.28
C LEU A 32 17.06 -6.39 13.50
N ALA A 33 16.72 -7.41 14.31
CA ALA A 33 17.49 -7.76 15.50
C ALA A 33 18.84 -8.42 15.16
N TRP A 34 18.89 -9.28 14.15
CA TRP A 34 20.06 -10.14 13.88
C TRP A 34 20.86 -9.74 12.64
N ASN A 35 20.30 -8.93 11.75
CA ASN A 35 20.95 -8.41 10.53
C ASN A 35 20.81 -6.89 10.44
N PRO A 36 21.42 -6.11 11.35
CA PRO A 36 21.33 -4.64 11.33
C PRO A 36 21.96 -4.00 10.09
N ALA A 37 22.74 -4.77 9.31
CA ALA A 37 23.29 -4.36 8.02
C ALA A 37 22.38 -4.69 6.82
N SER A 38 21.12 -5.11 7.06
CA SER A 38 20.13 -5.30 6.00
C SER A 38 20.09 -4.08 5.09
N THR A 39 20.20 -4.33 3.79
CA THR A 39 20.26 -3.23 2.83
C THR A 39 18.90 -2.53 2.80
N TRP A 40 18.92 -1.18 2.82
CA TRP A 40 17.70 -0.36 2.80
C TRP A 40 16.65 -0.80 1.76
N PRO A 41 17.02 -1.24 0.54
CA PRO A 41 16.05 -1.74 -0.44
C PRO A 41 15.29 -3.00 0.01
N GLU A 42 15.95 -3.93 0.70
CA GLU A 42 15.30 -5.15 1.20
C GLU A 42 14.31 -4.84 2.32
N LEU A 43 14.68 -3.90 3.19
CA LEU A 43 13.82 -3.42 4.26
C LEU A 43 12.57 -2.72 3.70
N LEU A 44 12.77 -1.82 2.73
CA LEU A 44 11.68 -1.11 2.05
C LEU A 44 10.70 -2.09 1.40
N SER A 45 11.22 -3.10 0.69
CA SER A 45 10.39 -4.14 0.07
C SER A 45 9.52 -4.88 1.08
N GLN A 46 10.08 -5.19 2.27
CA GLN A 46 9.32 -5.84 3.35
C GLN A 46 8.22 -4.93 3.90
N TYR A 47 8.49 -3.64 4.10
CA TYR A 47 7.46 -2.66 4.51
C TYR A 47 6.36 -2.50 3.47
N MET A 48 6.69 -2.48 2.17
CA MET A 48 5.68 -2.43 1.10
C MET A 48 4.75 -3.66 1.14
N VAL A 49 5.30 -4.85 1.39
CA VAL A 49 4.50 -6.08 1.54
C VAL A 49 3.55 -5.97 2.73
N ILE A 50 4.04 -5.50 3.88
CA ILE A 50 3.23 -5.30 5.09
C ILE A 50 2.11 -4.28 4.83
N SER A 51 2.44 -3.14 4.21
CA SER A 51 1.47 -2.11 3.82
C SER A 51 0.36 -2.70 2.96
N LYS A 52 0.72 -3.48 1.94
CA LYS A 52 -0.29 -4.06 1.05
C LYS A 52 -1.14 -5.12 1.74
N GLN A 53 -0.56 -5.90 2.64
CA GLN A 53 -1.31 -6.86 3.45
C GLN A 53 -2.32 -6.18 4.39
N LEU A 54 -1.96 -5.03 4.98
CA LEU A 54 -2.85 -4.23 5.81
C LEU A 54 -4.01 -3.64 4.99
N GLU A 55 -3.72 -3.07 3.81
CA GLU A 55 -4.75 -2.56 2.89
C GLU A 55 -5.76 -3.65 2.52
N ASN A 56 -5.27 -4.81 2.07
CA ASN A 56 -6.14 -5.93 1.68
C ASN A 56 -6.99 -6.42 2.86
N MET A 57 -6.43 -6.43 4.07
CA MET A 57 -7.19 -6.81 5.25
C MET A 57 -8.32 -5.82 5.53
N ASN A 58 -8.09 -4.51 5.39
CA ASN A 58 -9.09 -3.47 5.60
C ASN A 58 -10.26 -3.57 4.60
N GLU A 59 -9.97 -3.84 3.31
CA GLU A 59 -10.99 -4.00 2.27
C GLU A 59 -11.88 -5.22 2.49
N GLU A 60 -11.36 -6.28 3.12
CA GLU A 60 -12.04 -7.56 3.25
C GLU A 60 -12.81 -7.74 4.57
N ILE A 61 -12.79 -6.76 5.49
CA ILE A 61 -13.62 -6.81 6.71
C ILE A 61 -15.08 -6.55 6.30
N PRO A 62 -15.96 -7.56 6.36
CA PRO A 62 -17.34 -7.37 5.94
C PRO A 62 -18.10 -6.49 6.94
N ASP A 63 -18.95 -5.59 6.45
CA ASP A 63 -19.88 -4.80 7.28
C ASP A 63 -20.77 -5.69 8.18
N LEU A 64 -21.01 -6.93 7.73
CA LEU A 64 -21.76 -7.93 8.47
C LEU A 64 -21.13 -8.21 9.85
N VAL A 65 -19.80 -8.10 10.01
CA VAL A 65 -19.09 -8.34 11.28
C VAL A 65 -19.48 -7.31 12.35
N GLN A 66 -19.87 -6.09 11.95
CA GLN A 66 -20.33 -5.04 12.88
C GLN A 66 -21.62 -5.42 13.62
N HIS A 67 -22.37 -6.41 13.10
CA HIS A 67 -23.62 -6.88 13.70
C HIS A 67 -23.41 -7.97 14.76
N PHE A 68 -22.16 -8.44 14.95
CA PHE A 68 -21.81 -9.47 15.91
C PHE A 68 -21.05 -8.88 17.09
N ALA A 69 -21.37 -9.37 18.29
CA ALA A 69 -20.65 -9.02 19.52
C ALA A 69 -19.79 -10.20 20.00
N CYS A 70 -18.54 -9.94 20.34
CA CYS A 70 -17.66 -10.92 20.97
C CYS A 70 -17.85 -10.91 22.49
N VAL A 71 -18.23 -12.05 23.06
CA VAL A 71 -18.39 -12.22 24.51
C VAL A 71 -17.47 -13.35 24.97
N PRO A 72 -16.74 -13.19 26.10
CA PRO A 72 -15.90 -14.26 26.61
C PRO A 72 -16.77 -15.48 26.99
N ARG A 73 -16.30 -16.68 26.63
CA ARG A 73 -17.02 -17.94 26.93
C ARG A 73 -17.14 -18.23 28.42
N MET A 74 -16.20 -17.73 29.22
CA MET A 74 -16.23 -17.83 30.68
C MET A 74 -16.35 -16.44 31.27
N SER A 75 -17.19 -16.30 32.29
CA SER A 75 -17.33 -15.05 33.04
C SER A 75 -16.01 -14.66 33.67
N THR A 76 -15.64 -13.39 33.56
CA THR A 76 -14.55 -12.82 34.35
C THR A 76 -14.94 -12.80 35.83
N PRO A 77 -13.97 -12.93 36.76
CA PRO A 77 -14.25 -12.88 38.21
C PRO A 77 -14.98 -11.60 38.63
N ASN A 78 -14.72 -10.50 37.94
CA ASN A 78 -15.44 -9.24 38.05
C ASN A 78 -16.11 -8.90 36.71
N PRO A 79 -17.44 -8.71 36.65
CA PRO A 79 -18.16 -8.37 35.43
C PRO A 79 -17.73 -7.05 34.77
N ALA A 80 -17.09 -6.14 35.52
CA ALA A 80 -16.56 -4.88 34.99
C ALA A 80 -15.20 -5.03 34.30
N ASP A 81 -14.52 -6.17 34.49
CA ASP A 81 -13.20 -6.40 33.92
C ASP A 81 -13.36 -6.92 32.49
N ILE A 82 -12.97 -6.10 31.51
CA ILE A 82 -12.89 -6.50 30.11
C ILE A 82 -11.54 -7.17 29.87
N PRO A 83 -11.48 -8.42 29.37
CA PRO A 83 -10.22 -9.06 29.02
C PRO A 83 -9.41 -8.18 28.06
N LEU A 84 -8.10 -8.06 28.28
CA LEU A 84 -7.22 -7.21 27.46
C LEU A 84 -7.35 -7.51 25.96
N LEU A 85 -7.51 -8.78 25.58
CA LEU A 85 -7.67 -9.21 24.19
C LEU A 85 -9.04 -8.85 23.56
N LEU A 86 -10.01 -8.42 24.38
CA LEU A 86 -11.31 -7.90 23.94
C LEU A 86 -11.41 -6.39 24.10
N ARG A 87 -10.34 -5.72 24.57
CA ARG A 87 -10.30 -4.26 24.65
C ARG A 87 -10.29 -3.70 23.23
N THR A 88 -11.27 -2.84 22.94
CA THR A 88 -11.34 -2.07 21.69
C THR A 88 -10.90 -0.62 21.86
N ARG A 89 -10.60 -0.20 23.09
CA ARG A 89 -10.05 1.14 23.36
C ARG A 89 -8.66 1.22 22.72
N GLU A 90 -8.52 2.23 21.87
CA GLU A 90 -7.31 2.57 21.13
C GLU A 90 -6.09 2.74 22.04
N ASP A 91 -4.91 2.68 21.41
CA ASP A 91 -3.66 2.91 22.09
C ASP A 91 -3.50 4.40 22.43
N PRO A 92 -2.82 4.75 23.54
CA PRO A 92 -2.70 6.13 23.98
C PRO A 92 -2.09 7.08 22.94
N GLU A 93 -1.19 6.57 22.09
CA GLU A 93 -0.57 7.35 21.02
C GLU A 93 -1.59 7.72 19.93
N MET A 94 -2.47 6.77 19.54
CA MET A 94 -3.54 7.03 18.58
C MET A 94 -4.61 7.99 19.14
N GLU A 95 -4.98 7.85 20.41
CA GLU A 95 -5.93 8.77 21.07
C GLU A 95 -5.41 10.22 21.09
N GLU A 96 -4.09 10.40 21.23
CA GLU A 96 -3.45 11.72 21.24
C GLU A 96 -3.40 12.31 19.82
N GLU A 97 -3.08 11.50 18.81
CA GLU A 97 -3.14 11.92 17.40
C GLU A 97 -4.55 12.34 16.99
N GLU A 98 -5.59 11.57 17.35
CA GLU A 98 -6.98 11.93 17.08
C GLU A 98 -7.35 13.25 17.77
N ARG A 99 -6.93 13.43 19.02
CA ARG A 99 -7.17 14.67 19.77
C ARG A 99 -6.53 15.88 19.10
N GLN A 100 -5.30 15.73 18.61
CA GLN A 100 -4.60 16.79 17.87
C GLN A 100 -5.34 17.11 16.57
N LEU A 101 -5.74 16.09 15.81
CA LEU A 101 -6.49 16.26 14.56
C LEU A 101 -7.83 16.97 14.78
N MET A 102 -8.49 16.68 15.90
CA MET A 102 -9.79 17.26 16.26
C MET A 102 -9.67 18.66 16.89
N ALA A 103 -8.51 19.04 17.42
CA ALA A 103 -8.26 20.38 17.95
C ALA A 103 -8.28 21.44 16.84
N ASP A 104 -7.82 21.10 15.64
CA ASP A 104 -7.77 22.01 14.47
C ASP A 104 -9.09 22.08 13.70
N LYS A 105 -10.11 21.30 14.09
CA LYS A 105 -11.36 21.20 13.34
C LYS A 105 -12.24 22.45 13.58
N PRO A 106 -12.60 23.23 12.54
CA PRO A 106 -13.44 24.40 12.70
C PRO A 106 -14.85 23.99 13.14
N ARG A 107 -15.19 24.25 14.41
CA ARG A 107 -16.43 23.83 15.09
C ARG A 107 -17.74 24.43 14.55
N GLY A 108 -17.73 25.15 13.43
CA GLY A 108 -18.85 26.00 13.01
C GLY A 108 -19.29 25.89 11.55
N LYS A 109 -18.76 24.97 10.73
CA LYS A 109 -19.20 24.84 9.34
C LYS A 109 -20.40 23.90 9.23
N ASN A 110 -21.43 24.33 8.48
CA ASN A 110 -22.58 23.51 8.10
C ASN A 110 -22.10 22.20 7.46
N THR A 111 -22.57 21.04 7.94
CA THR A 111 -22.15 19.71 7.49
C THR A 111 -22.31 19.52 5.98
N GLU A 112 -23.36 20.10 5.41
CA GLU A 112 -23.62 20.07 3.96
C GLU A 112 -22.56 20.85 3.16
N ALA A 113 -22.09 21.99 3.70
CA ALA A 113 -21.03 22.77 3.06
C ALA A 113 -19.67 22.07 3.12
N LEU A 114 -19.40 21.36 4.22
CA LEU A 114 -18.21 20.51 4.34
C LEU A 114 -18.25 19.34 3.36
N GLN A 115 -19.40 18.69 3.20
CA GLN A 115 -19.55 17.59 2.25
C GLN A 115 -19.34 18.05 0.80
N LYS A 116 -19.87 19.23 0.42
CA LYS A 116 -19.60 19.82 -0.89
C LYS A 116 -18.12 20.13 -1.10
N LEU A 117 -17.43 20.61 -0.07
CA LEU A 117 -15.99 20.86 -0.14
C LEU A 117 -15.18 19.57 -0.32
N VAL A 118 -15.56 18.49 0.38
CA VAL A 118 -14.94 17.17 0.24
C VAL A 118 -15.15 16.63 -1.18
N MET A 119 -16.37 16.71 -1.71
CA MET A 119 -16.66 16.28 -3.08
C MET A 119 -15.83 17.07 -4.10
N ALA A 120 -15.81 18.39 -4.00
CA ALA A 120 -15.01 19.22 -4.90
C ALA A 120 -13.50 18.93 -4.81
N HIS A 121 -13.01 18.58 -3.62
CA HIS A 121 -11.61 18.17 -3.45
C HIS A 121 -11.33 16.82 -4.11
N ASN A 122 -12.22 15.84 -3.92
CA ASN A 122 -12.09 14.53 -4.55
C ASN A 122 -12.11 14.63 -6.07
N ASP A 123 -13.06 15.39 -6.64
CA ASP A 123 -13.14 15.63 -8.09
C ASP A 123 -11.84 16.24 -8.65
N ALA A 124 -11.24 17.18 -7.91
CA ALA A 124 -9.98 17.80 -8.30
C ALA A 124 -8.80 16.81 -8.26
N VAL A 125 -8.74 15.94 -7.24
CA VAL A 125 -7.71 14.90 -7.11
C VAL A 125 -7.86 13.85 -8.21
N GLU A 126 -9.08 13.39 -8.49
CA GLU A 126 -9.35 12.43 -9.58
C GLU A 126 -8.93 13.00 -10.94
N SER A 127 -9.24 14.27 -11.22
CA SER A 127 -8.80 14.94 -12.46
C SER A 127 -7.27 15.05 -12.56
N LEU A 128 -6.59 15.31 -11.45
CA LEU A 128 -5.12 15.33 -11.40
C LEU A 128 -4.53 13.94 -11.64
N GLU A 129 -5.16 12.89 -11.10
CA GLU A 129 -4.74 11.51 -11.32
C GLU A 129 -4.92 11.11 -12.79
N GLU A 130 -6.07 11.43 -13.40
CA GLU A 130 -6.35 11.15 -14.80
C GLU A 130 -5.32 11.84 -15.72
N THR A 131 -5.07 13.13 -15.52
CA THR A 131 -4.06 13.86 -16.31
C THR A 131 -2.66 13.31 -16.12
N PHE A 132 -2.29 12.90 -14.90
CA PHE A 132 -1.00 12.27 -14.64
C PHE A 132 -0.86 10.91 -15.36
N ASN A 133 -1.90 10.09 -15.33
CA ASN A 133 -1.93 8.80 -16.02
C ASN A 133 -1.82 8.97 -17.55
N GLU A 134 -2.55 9.93 -18.13
CA GLU A 134 -2.45 10.25 -19.56
C GLU A 134 -1.04 10.69 -19.96
N MET A 135 -0.41 11.57 -19.18
CA MET A 135 0.97 12.02 -19.42
C MET A 135 1.98 10.88 -19.28
N SER A 136 1.83 10.03 -18.26
CA SER A 136 2.68 8.87 -18.02
C SER A 136 2.60 7.87 -19.17
N ASP A 137 1.39 7.56 -19.65
CA ASP A 137 1.17 6.69 -20.79
C ASP A 137 1.73 7.26 -22.09
N GLY A 138 1.58 8.58 -22.30
CA GLY A 138 2.20 9.29 -23.42
C GLY A 138 3.73 9.17 -23.40
N LEU A 139 4.34 9.35 -22.24
CA LEU A 139 5.78 9.23 -22.05
C LEU A 139 6.27 7.78 -22.27
N LEU A 140 5.58 6.79 -21.72
CA LEU A 140 5.90 5.37 -21.91
C LEU A 140 5.82 4.95 -23.38
N LYS A 141 4.83 5.45 -24.12
CA LYS A 141 4.72 5.23 -25.58
C LYS A 141 5.91 5.86 -26.31
N ALA A 142 6.28 7.09 -26.00
CA ALA A 142 7.44 7.77 -26.61
C ALA A 142 8.77 7.06 -26.33
N ILE A 143 8.98 6.58 -25.10
CA ILE A 143 10.18 5.81 -24.71
C ILE A 143 10.23 4.48 -25.46
N ARG A 144 9.11 3.75 -25.58
CA ARG A 144 9.06 2.49 -26.33
C ARG A 144 9.40 2.69 -27.81
N VAL A 145 8.89 3.74 -28.45
CA VAL A 145 9.22 4.06 -29.85
C VAL A 145 10.73 4.27 -30.03
N ASN A 146 11.39 4.99 -29.11
CA ASN A 146 12.83 5.23 -29.18
C ASN A 146 13.70 3.99 -28.88
N LYS A 147 13.19 3.01 -28.14
CA LYS A 147 13.91 1.75 -27.84
C LYS A 147 14.02 0.81 -29.04
N TYR A 148 13.09 0.90 -30.00
CA TYR A 148 13.09 0.11 -31.23
C TYR A 148 13.56 0.89 -32.47
N VAL A 149 14.06 2.12 -32.32
CA VAL A 149 14.80 2.78 -33.39
C VAL A 149 16.07 1.98 -33.62
N VAL A 150 16.02 1.11 -34.64
CA VAL A 150 17.19 0.40 -35.15
C VAL A 150 18.14 1.47 -35.67
N LYS A 151 19.08 1.92 -34.83
CA LYS A 151 20.18 2.76 -35.29
C LYS A 151 20.87 1.96 -36.40
N SER A 152 20.88 2.50 -37.61
CA SER A 152 21.58 1.88 -38.73
C SER A 152 23.02 1.65 -38.28
N LYS A 153 23.49 0.40 -38.40
CA LYS A 153 24.91 0.13 -38.16
C LYS A 153 25.70 1.03 -39.13
N PRO A 154 26.71 1.76 -38.65
CA PRO A 154 27.55 2.55 -39.55
C PRO A 154 28.13 1.62 -40.61
N GLN A 155 28.04 2.01 -41.89
CA GLN A 155 28.47 1.17 -43.02
C GLN A 155 29.97 0.87 -43.00
N SER A 156 30.77 1.73 -42.36
CA SER A 156 32.19 1.50 -42.11
C SER A 156 32.62 2.20 -40.83
N THR A 157 33.66 1.68 -40.20
CA THR A 157 34.31 2.34 -39.06
C THR A 157 35.32 3.38 -39.56
N GLN A 158 35.61 4.38 -38.74
CA GLN A 158 36.63 5.39 -39.05
C GLN A 158 38.00 4.73 -39.32
N THR A 159 38.32 3.66 -38.59
CA THR A 159 39.54 2.86 -38.78
C THR A 159 39.59 2.17 -40.16
N GLN A 160 38.47 1.66 -40.66
CA GLN A 160 38.40 1.09 -42.02
C GLN A 160 38.60 2.15 -43.09
N GLN A 161 38.08 3.36 -42.90
CA GLN A 161 38.29 4.48 -43.82
C GLN A 161 39.77 4.91 -43.83
N PHE A 162 40.41 4.99 -42.67
CA PHE A 162 41.83 5.32 -42.59
C PHE A 162 42.73 4.24 -43.21
N LYS A 163 42.43 2.96 -42.97
CA LYS A 163 43.15 1.86 -43.64
C LYS A 163 43.00 1.91 -45.15
N TYR A 164 41.80 2.17 -45.67
CA TYR A 164 41.60 2.32 -47.12
C TYR A 164 42.43 3.47 -47.70
N ILE A 165 42.51 4.61 -47.00
CA ILE A 165 43.33 5.75 -47.42
C ILE A 165 44.82 5.41 -47.42
N GLU A 166 45.27 4.61 -46.45
CA GLU A 166 46.69 4.25 -46.28
C GLU A 166 47.14 3.12 -47.23
N SER A 167 46.31 2.09 -47.43
CA SER A 167 46.69 0.87 -48.17
C SER A 167 45.91 0.63 -49.46
N GLY A 168 44.88 1.42 -49.76
CA GLY A 168 44.03 1.26 -50.94
C GLY A 168 43.12 0.03 -50.92
N THR A 169 43.04 -0.69 -49.79
CA THR A 169 42.33 -1.97 -49.67
C THR A 169 41.18 -1.88 -48.67
N TYR A 170 40.04 -2.48 -49.02
CA TYR A 170 38.90 -2.67 -48.13
C TYR A 170 39.00 -4.08 -47.52
N GLU A 171 39.21 -4.18 -46.21
CA GLU A 171 38.88 -5.37 -45.41
C GLU A 171 37.83 -5.04 -44.35
#